data_AF-A0A929HG17-F1
#
_entry.id   AF-A0A929HG17-F1
#
_cell.length_a   1.000
_cell.length_b   1.000
_cell.length_c   1.000
_cell.angle_alpha   90.00
_cell.angle_beta   90.00
_cell.angle_gamma   90.00
#
_symmetry.space_group_name_H-M   'P 1'
#
loop_
_entity.id
_entity.type
_entity.pdbx_description
1 polymer ?
#
loop_
_entity_poly.entity_id
_entity_poly.type
_entity_poly.pdbx_seq_one_letter_code
_entity_poly.pdbx_strand_id
1 'polypeptide(L)'
;MNKVGFLIDGEEMLSYDRSQSLPRQQREYLDKMDKEMSKGIVLVDQSIEYADLQQKTQFVALNCVNALLQNNDQMAIILFTYLVDRMPDLKQAKAKIKKSENHENHRIGIEFIFDEVKAEGQKLHFQKNINIH
;
A
#
# COMPACT_ATOMS: atom_id res chain seq x y z
N MET A 1 9.80 7.50 14.37
CA MET A 1 8.98 8.25 13.38
C MET A 1 7.53 8.09 13.76
N ASN A 2 6.79 9.19 13.93
CA ASN A 2 5.34 9.15 14.16
C ASN A 2 4.52 9.22 12.86
N LYS A 3 5.17 9.41 11.71
CA LYS A 3 4.52 9.46 10.40
C LYS A 3 4.77 8.19 9.61
N VAL A 4 3.75 7.78 8.85
CA VAL A 4 3.80 6.68 7.89
C VAL A 4 3.44 7.24 6.52
N GLY A 5 4.24 6.95 5.51
CA GLY A 5 3.98 7.37 4.13
C GLY A 5 3.43 6.22 3.28
N PHE A 6 2.57 6.55 2.31
CA PHE A 6 2.19 5.68 1.21
C PHE A 6 2.78 6.24 -0.08
N LEU A 7 3.69 5.50 -0.71
CA LEU A 7 4.40 5.94 -1.92
C LEU A 7 3.93 5.18 -3.15
N ILE A 8 3.74 5.86 -4.27
CA ILE A 8 3.55 5.25 -5.60
C ILE A 8 4.74 5.66 -6.46
N ASP A 9 5.45 4.66 -7.01
CA ASP A 9 6.61 4.86 -7.88
C ASP A 9 7.76 5.71 -7.29
N GLY A 10 7.76 5.95 -5.97
CA GLY A 10 8.76 6.74 -5.25
C GLY A 10 8.23 8.11 -4.79
N GLU A 11 7.06 8.51 -5.29
CA GLU A 11 6.38 9.74 -4.88
C GLU A 11 5.47 9.48 -3.68
N GLU A 12 5.55 10.31 -2.64
CA GLU A 12 4.66 10.23 -1.48
C GLU A 12 3.28 10.76 -1.84
N MET A 13 2.27 9.87 -1.83
CA MET A 13 0.90 10.20 -2.18
C MET A 13 0.06 10.55 -0.95
N LEU A 14 0.33 9.87 0.17
CA LEU A 14 -0.36 10.08 1.45
C LEU A 14 0.65 10.00 2.60
N SER A 15 0.41 10.80 3.64
CA SER A 15 1.12 10.71 4.92
C SER A 15 0.12 10.65 6.06
N TYR A 16 0.29 9.70 6.96
CA TYR A 16 -0.52 9.53 8.17
C TYR A 16 0.31 9.88 9.41
N ASP A 17 -0.22 10.73 10.29
CA ASP A 17 0.42 11.09 11.56
C ASP A 17 -0.21 10.34 12.75
N ARG A 18 0.54 9.40 13.31
CA ARG A 18 0.12 8.59 14.47
C ARG A 18 0.02 9.39 15.76
N SER A 19 0.50 10.63 15.82
CA SER A 19 0.28 11.46 17.01
C SER A 19 -1.19 11.85 17.17
N GLN A 20 -1.99 11.72 16.12
CA GLN A 20 -3.42 12.00 16.15
C GLN A 20 -4.19 10.71 16.43
N SER A 21 -4.97 10.71 17.50
CA SER A 21 -5.80 9.55 17.85
C SER A 21 -6.93 9.37 16.85
N LEU A 22 -7.11 8.14 16.36
CA LEU A 22 -8.23 7.80 15.49
C LEU A 22 -9.57 7.92 16.25
N PRO A 23 -10.52 8.76 15.81
CA PRO A 23 -11.83 8.90 16.43
C PRO A 23 -12.54 7.54 16.53
N ARG A 24 -13.31 7.36 17.61
CA ARG A 24 -14.01 6.08 17.88
C ARG A 24 -14.86 5.60 16.70
N GLN A 25 -15.62 6.51 16.08
CA GLN A 25 -16.45 6.18 14.92
C GLN A 25 -15.65 5.66 13.72
N GLN A 26 -14.44 6.19 13.50
CA GLN A 26 -13.56 5.71 12.43
C GLN A 26 -13.02 4.32 12.75
N ARG A 27 -12.61 4.06 14.02
CA ARG A 27 -12.24 2.70 14.45
C ARG A 27 -13.36 1.68 14.25
N GLU A 28 -14.58 2.02 14.66
CA GLU A 28 -15.76 1.16 14.45
C GLU A 28 -16.05 0.91 12.96
N TYR A 29 -15.74 1.87 12.09
CA TYR A 29 -15.82 1.69 10.65
C TYR A 29 -14.75 0.71 10.13
N LEU A 30 -13.51 0.83 10.60
CA LEU A 30 -12.45 -0.14 10.25
C LEU A 30 -12.79 -1.56 10.71
N ASP A 31 -13.40 -1.72 11.89
CA ASP A 31 -13.89 -3.02 12.39
C ASP A 31 -14.97 -3.62 11.47
N LYS A 32 -15.81 -2.78 10.86
CA LYS A 32 -16.77 -3.24 9.85
C LYS A 32 -16.06 -3.69 8.58
N MET A 33 -15.04 -2.97 8.12
CA MET A 33 -14.24 -3.40 6.96
C MET A 33 -13.62 -4.79 7.19
N ASP A 34 -13.10 -5.05 8.39
CA ASP A 34 -12.59 -6.38 8.75
C ASP A 34 -13.66 -7.47 8.63
N LYS A 35 -14.87 -7.21 9.15
CA LYS A 35 -15.98 -8.15 9.08
C LYS A 35 -16.40 -8.42 7.64
N GLU A 36 -16.49 -7.39 6.81
CA GLU A 36 -16.83 -7.55 5.40
C GLU A 36 -15.76 -8.36 4.65
N MET A 37 -14.47 -8.02 4.82
CA MET A 37 -13.39 -8.78 4.19
C MET A 37 -13.28 -10.22 4.71
N SER A 38 -13.74 -10.50 5.93
CA SER A 38 -13.76 -11.87 6.47
C SER A 38 -14.82 -12.75 5.79
N LYS A 39 -15.83 -12.16 5.13
CA LYS A 39 -16.81 -12.91 4.32
C LYS A 39 -16.21 -13.38 2.99
N GLY A 40 -15.04 -12.88 2.65
CA GLY A 40 -14.32 -13.20 1.43
C GLY A 40 -13.83 -11.94 0.75
N ILE A 41 -12.68 -12.06 0.09
CA ILE A 41 -12.12 -11.01 -0.78
C ILE A 41 -11.73 -11.63 -2.12
N VAL A 42 -11.72 -10.79 -3.15
CA VAL A 42 -11.11 -11.15 -4.43
C VAL A 42 -9.76 -10.46 -4.50
N LEU A 43 -8.69 -11.26 -4.48
CA LEU A 43 -7.33 -10.78 -4.61
C LEU A 43 -6.79 -11.23 -5.97
N VAL A 44 -6.57 -10.27 -6.87
CA VAL A 44 -6.28 -10.54 -8.28
C VAL A 44 -7.44 -11.36 -8.87
N ASP A 45 -7.24 -12.64 -9.13
CA ASP A 45 -8.25 -13.54 -9.72
C ASP A 45 -8.60 -14.71 -8.78
N GLN A 46 -8.25 -14.59 -7.49
CA GLN A 46 -8.50 -15.63 -6.48
C GLN A 46 -9.52 -15.14 -5.47
N SER A 47 -10.58 -15.92 -5.29
CA SER A 47 -11.51 -15.76 -4.17
C SER A 47 -10.87 -16.38 -2.94
N ILE A 48 -10.64 -15.57 -1.91
CA ILE A 48 -10.09 -15.99 -0.64
C ILE A 48 -11.21 -15.94 0.38
N GLU A 49 -11.66 -17.11 0.82
CA GLU A 49 -12.56 -17.23 1.97
C GLU A 49 -11.73 -17.12 3.26
N TYR A 50 -12.27 -16.43 4.28
CA TYR A 50 -11.61 -16.25 5.58
C TYR A 50 -10.22 -15.62 5.50
N ALA A 51 -10.10 -14.50 4.81
CA ALA A 51 -8.81 -13.81 4.64
C ALA A 51 -8.12 -13.48 5.98
N ASP A 52 -6.84 -13.84 6.07
CA ASP A 52 -6.00 -13.46 7.20
C ASP A 52 -5.59 -11.97 7.13
N LEU A 53 -4.86 -11.49 8.15
CA LEU A 53 -4.44 -10.10 8.21
C LEU A 53 -3.56 -9.71 7.01
N GLN A 54 -2.66 -10.59 6.58
CA GLN A 54 -1.74 -10.30 5.47
C GLN A 54 -2.51 -10.17 4.15
N GLN A 55 -3.47 -11.05 3.91
CA GLN A 55 -4.32 -11.02 2.72
C GLN A 55 -5.24 -9.80 2.71
N LYS A 56 -5.80 -9.44 3.88
CA LYS A 56 -6.60 -8.22 4.05
C LYS A 56 -5.81 -6.96 3.78
N THR A 57 -4.62 -6.82 4.36
CA THR A 57 -3.79 -5.62 4.16
C THR A 57 -3.28 -5.52 2.73
N GLN A 58 -2.95 -6.64 2.09
CA GLN A 58 -2.62 -6.65 0.66
C GLN A 58 -3.80 -6.19 -0.20
N PHE A 59 -5.01 -6.71 0.06
CA PHE A 59 -6.22 -6.30 -0.64
C PHE A 59 -6.51 -4.81 -0.45
N VAL A 60 -6.45 -4.32 0.78
CA VAL A 60 -6.66 -2.90 1.09
C VAL A 60 -5.62 -2.02 0.42
N ALA A 61 -4.35 -2.41 0.39
CA ALA A 61 -3.30 -1.65 -0.26
C ALA A 61 -3.49 -1.56 -1.78
N LEU A 62 -3.90 -2.65 -2.44
CA LEU A 62 -4.24 -2.63 -3.86
C LEU A 62 -5.42 -1.71 -4.15
N ASN A 63 -6.48 -1.78 -3.33
CA ASN A 63 -7.61 -0.87 -3.46
C ASN A 63 -7.22 0.59 -3.18
N CYS A 64 -6.26 0.83 -2.29
CA CYS A 64 -5.74 2.17 -2.01
C CYS A 64 -5.04 2.76 -3.24
N VAL A 65 -4.21 1.97 -3.93
CA VAL A 65 -3.59 2.38 -5.20
C VAL A 65 -4.66 2.69 -6.24
N ASN A 66 -5.67 1.82 -6.40
CA ASN A 66 -6.76 2.05 -7.36
C ASN A 66 -7.54 3.33 -7.05
N ALA A 67 -7.85 3.59 -5.78
CA ALA A 67 -8.53 4.81 -5.34
C ALA A 67 -7.69 6.06 -5.67
N LEU A 68 -6.39 6.04 -5.41
CA LEU A 68 -5.47 7.12 -5.77
C LEU A 68 -5.42 7.37 -7.28
N LEU A 69 -5.31 6.30 -8.09
CA LEU A 69 -5.31 6.41 -9.56
C LEU A 69 -6.63 6.96 -10.12
N GLN A 70 -7.73 6.76 -9.41
CA GLN A 70 -9.06 7.25 -9.76
C GLN A 70 -9.38 8.62 -9.14
N ASN A 71 -8.43 9.26 -8.46
CA ASN A 71 -8.63 10.51 -7.70
C ASN A 71 -9.76 10.43 -6.66
N ASN A 72 -9.97 9.24 -6.08
CA ASN A 72 -10.90 9.03 -4.98
C ASN A 72 -10.15 9.13 -3.65
N ASP A 73 -9.75 10.35 -3.32
CA ASP A 73 -8.89 10.65 -2.17
C ASP A 73 -9.53 10.23 -0.84
N GLN A 74 -10.86 10.38 -0.72
CA GLN A 74 -11.59 9.99 0.49
C GLN A 74 -11.46 8.48 0.75
N MET A 75 -11.66 7.66 -0.29
CA MET A 75 -11.49 6.22 -0.18
C MET A 75 -10.02 5.87 0.08
N ALA A 76 -9.09 6.50 -0.61
CA ALA A 76 -7.66 6.27 -0.40
C ALA A 76 -7.23 6.56 1.04
N ILE A 77 -7.71 7.66 1.65
CA ILE A 77 -7.44 8.02 3.04
C ILE A 77 -7.98 6.96 4.00
N ILE A 78 -9.20 6.47 3.79
CA ILE A 78 -9.81 5.42 4.62
C ILE A 78 -9.00 4.13 4.54
N LEU A 79 -8.64 3.71 3.32
CA LEU A 79 -7.87 2.50 3.08
C LEU A 79 -6.46 2.60 3.67
N PHE A 80 -5.80 3.75 3.53
CA PHE A 80 -4.49 3.96 4.14
C PHE A 80 -4.58 4.00 5.68
N THR A 81 -5.62 4.62 6.23
CA THR A 81 -5.89 4.61 7.67
C THR A 81 -6.06 3.19 8.20
N TYR A 82 -6.78 2.32 7.47
CA TYR A 82 -6.88 0.89 7.80
C TYR A 82 -5.50 0.23 7.89
N LEU A 83 -4.62 0.46 6.90
CA LEU A 83 -3.28 -0.14 6.87
C LEU A 83 -2.46 0.26 8.09
N VAL A 84 -2.45 1.56 8.44
CA VAL A 84 -1.66 2.07 9.57
C VAL A 84 -2.22 1.56 10.91
N ASP A 85 -3.54 1.50 11.05
CA ASP A 85 -4.20 1.07 12.29
C ASP A 85 -4.02 -0.44 12.54
N ARG A 86 -4.15 -1.28 11.51
CA ARG A 86 -3.99 -2.75 11.63
C ARG A 86 -2.55 -3.23 11.59
N MET A 87 -1.62 -2.40 11.12
CA MET A 87 -0.18 -2.66 11.13
C MET A 87 0.54 -1.56 11.92
N PRO A 88 0.51 -1.60 13.27
CA PRO A 88 1.08 -0.54 14.11
C PRO A 88 2.59 -0.36 13.91
N ASP A 89 3.29 -1.43 13.51
CA ASP A 89 4.73 -1.42 13.23
C ASP A 89 5.08 -0.94 11.82
N LEU A 90 4.08 -0.71 10.96
CA LEU A 90 4.30 -0.22 9.59
C LEU A 90 5.02 1.13 9.64
N LYS A 91 6.09 1.31 8.89
CA LYS A 91 6.78 2.60 8.78
C LYS A 91 6.60 3.23 7.41
N GLN A 92 6.38 2.42 6.37
CA GLN A 92 6.05 2.91 5.04
C GLN A 92 5.36 1.81 4.21
N ALA A 93 4.41 2.19 3.36
CA ALA A 93 3.88 1.34 2.30
C ALA A 93 4.35 1.89 0.95
N LYS A 94 4.78 1.01 0.04
CA LYS A 94 5.21 1.37 -1.31
C LYS A 94 4.43 0.57 -2.33
N ALA A 95 4.05 1.23 -3.41
CA ALA A 95 3.51 0.60 -4.60
C ALA A 95 4.42 0.90 -5.81
N LYS A 96 4.60 -0.11 -6.67
CA LYS A 96 5.21 0.05 -7.99
C LYS A 96 4.21 -0.35 -9.06
N ILE A 97 3.97 0.54 -10.01
CA ILE A 97 3.02 0.31 -11.09
C ILE A 97 3.82 0.00 -12.36
N LYS A 98 3.66 -1.22 -12.88
CA LYS A 98 4.18 -1.59 -14.19
C LYS A 98 3.05 -1.52 -15.21
N LYS A 99 3.18 -0.60 -16.17
CA LYS A 99 2.32 -0.54 -17.35
C LYS A 99 2.57 -1.80 -18.19
N SER A 100 1.50 -2.48 -18.56
CA SER A 100 1.57 -3.59 -19.52
C SER A 100 1.56 -3.04 -20.94
N GLU A 101 2.41 -3.57 -21.81
CA GLU A 101 2.48 -3.19 -23.23
C GLU A 101 1.17 -3.49 -23.98
N ASN A 102 0.35 -4.41 -23.46
CA ASN A 102 -0.91 -4.84 -24.07
C ASN A 102 -2.16 -4.13 -23.51
N HIS A 103 -2.00 -2.98 -22.85
CA HIS A 103 -3.08 -2.04 -22.47
C HIS A 103 -4.24 -2.55 -21.58
N GLU A 104 -4.29 -3.82 -21.18
CA GLU A 104 -5.50 -4.33 -20.50
C GLU A 104 -5.42 -4.41 -18.98
N ASN A 105 -4.23 -4.42 -18.36
CA ASN A 105 -4.12 -4.33 -16.89
C ASN A 105 -2.74 -3.82 -16.42
N HIS A 106 -2.74 -2.90 -15.45
CA HIS A 106 -1.53 -2.49 -14.74
C HIS A 106 -1.16 -3.54 -13.69
N ARG A 107 0.10 -3.95 -13.64
CA ARG A 107 0.59 -4.81 -12.55
C ARG A 107 1.03 -3.92 -11.39
N ILE A 108 0.38 -4.07 -10.25
CA ILE A 108 0.70 -3.34 -9.02
C ILE A 108 1.47 -4.29 -8.09
N GLY A 109 2.71 -3.92 -7.75
CA GLY A 109 3.47 -4.56 -6.67
C GLY A 109 3.37 -3.72 -5.40
N ILE A 110 3.11 -4.35 -4.25
CA ILE A 110 3.03 -3.69 -2.94
C ILE A 110 4.17 -4.20 -2.05
N GLU A 111 4.78 -3.29 -1.30
CA GLU A 111 5.80 -3.58 -0.29
C GLU A 111 5.46 -2.85 1.01
N PHE A 112 5.54 -3.55 2.14
CA PHE A 112 5.37 -2.98 3.48
C PHE A 112 6.72 -2.96 4.20
N ILE A 113 7.11 -1.78 4.70
CA ILE A 113 8.37 -1.55 5.40
C ILE A 113 8.08 -1.47 6.89
N PHE A 114 8.68 -2.36 7.69
CA PHE A 114 8.53 -2.45 9.15
C PHE A 114 9.84 -2.12 9.91
N ASP A 115 10.97 -2.17 9.22
CA ASP A 115 12.32 -1.89 9.72
C ASP A 115 12.74 -0.44 9.38
N GLU A 116 14.00 -0.13 9.17
CA GLU A 116 14.37 1.26 8.86
C GLU A 116 13.89 1.68 7.46
N VAL A 117 13.21 2.82 7.37
CA VAL A 117 12.96 3.47 6.10
C VAL A 117 14.28 4.03 5.60
N LYS A 118 14.99 3.23 4.80
CA LYS A 118 16.22 3.67 4.15
C LYS A 118 15.89 4.80 3.17
N ALA A 119 16.69 5.87 3.20
CA ALA A 119 16.67 6.88 2.16
C ALA A 119 16.85 6.20 0.78
N GLU A 120 16.25 6.76 -0.28
CA GLU A 120 16.45 6.22 -1.63
C GLU A 120 17.95 6.09 -1.90
N GLY A 121 18.42 4.85 -2.06
CA GLY A 121 19.81 4.56 -2.40
C GLY A 121 20.13 5.17 -3.76
N GLN A 122 21.37 5.59 -3.96
CA GLN A 122 21.84 6.12 -5.24
C GLN A 122 21.61 5.07 -6.34
N LYS A 123 20.91 5.45 -7.42
CA LYS A 123 20.73 4.59 -8.60
C LYS A 123 22.12 4.28 -9.17
N LEU A 124 22.57 3.03 -9.03
CA LEU A 124 23.79 2.56 -9.67
C LEU A 124 23.55 2.47 -11.18
N HIS A 125 24.11 3.41 -11.93
CA HIS A 125 24.18 3.31 -13.38
C HIS A 125 25.37 2.43 -13.75
N PHE A 126 25.11 1.15 -14.07
CA PHE A 126 26.12 0.30 -14.69
C PHE A 126 26.35 0.79 -16.12
N GLN A 127 27.49 1.46 -16.35
CA GLN A 127 27.90 1.80 -17.71
C GLN A 127 28.29 0.51 -18.45
N LYS A 128 27.58 0.19 -19.53
CA LYS A 128 27.79 -1.01 -20.35
C LYS A 128 29.05 -0.95 -21.23
N ASN A 129 30.09 -0.22 -20.83
CA ASN A 129 31.35 -0.14 -21.57
C ASN A 129 32.52 -0.41 -20.64
N ILE A 130 32.78 -1.68 -20.36
CA ILE A 130 34.12 -2.11 -20.01
C ILE A 130 34.64 -2.87 -21.22
N ASN A 131 35.34 -2.15 -22.10
CA ASN A 131 36.28 -2.79 -23.01
C ASN A 131 37.45 -3.26 -22.14
N ILE A 132 37.32 -4.46 -21.60
CA ILE A 132 38.43 -5.16 -20.97
C ILE A 132 39.36 -5.54 -22.12
N HIS A 133 40.55 -4.93 -22.17
CA HIS A 133 41.62 -5.30 -23.10
C HIS A 133 42.19 -6.66 -22.70
#